data_AF-A0A401ZU36-F1
#
_entry.id   AF-A0A401ZU36-F1
#
_cell.length_a   1.000
_cell.length_b   1.000
_cell.length_c   1.000
_cell.angle_alpha   90.00
_cell.angle_beta   90.00
_cell.angle_gamma   90.00
#
_symmetry.space_group_name_H-M   'P 1'
#
loop_
_entity.id
_entity.type
_entity.pdbx_description
1 polymer ?
#
loop_
_entity_poly.entity_id
_entity_poly.type
_entity_poly.pdbx_seq_one_letter_code
_entity_poly.pdbx_strand_id
1 'polypeptide(L)'
;MQNQPRYSLMRRFFFPYSGEVALTRSQGVRVIITWALSFPLVFLLGALLIAPFLPIGSQQRFWLLLTGVTGGEIILFGAMAWFVVFITNQSVRLQQIQKEQKAAQSSSNSGGRYGS
;
A
#
# COMPACT_ATOMS: atom_id res chain seq x y z
N MET A 1 -30.64 -8.86 -6.34
CA MET A 1 -29.52 -9.58 -5.68
C MET A 1 -28.35 -8.62 -5.60
N GLN A 2 -27.91 -8.34 -4.38
CA GLN A 2 -26.88 -7.35 -4.07
C GLN A 2 -25.52 -7.89 -4.57
N ASN A 3 -24.95 -7.28 -5.61
CA ASN A 3 -23.66 -7.65 -6.17
C ASN A 3 -22.56 -7.38 -5.15
N GLN A 4 -22.28 -8.35 -4.27
CA GLN A 4 -21.07 -8.34 -3.46
C GLN A 4 -19.88 -8.37 -4.43
N PRO A 5 -18.99 -7.36 -4.40
CA PRO A 5 -17.85 -7.38 -5.29
C PRO A 5 -16.93 -8.51 -4.83
N ARG A 6 -16.80 -9.55 -5.66
CA ARG A 6 -15.80 -10.61 -5.50
C ARG A 6 -14.42 -10.01 -5.71
N TYR A 7 -13.87 -9.41 -4.66
CA TYR A 7 -12.52 -8.87 -4.69
C TYR A 7 -11.50 -10.01 -4.72
N SER A 8 -10.74 -10.11 -5.82
CA SER A 8 -9.63 -11.04 -6.00
C SER A 8 -8.60 -10.92 -4.86
N LEU A 9 -8.09 -12.05 -4.38
CA LEU A 9 -7.09 -12.15 -3.31
C LEU A 9 -5.82 -11.33 -3.61
N MET A 10 -5.43 -11.20 -4.88
CA MET A 10 -4.32 -10.33 -5.30
C MET A 10 -4.59 -8.85 -4.99
N ARG A 11 -5.83 -8.40 -5.18
CA ARG A 11 -6.23 -7.02 -4.86
C ARG A 11 -6.17 -6.80 -3.35
N ARG A 12 -6.58 -7.80 -2.56
CA ARG A 12 -6.53 -7.72 -1.08
C ARG A 12 -5.10 -7.60 -0.52
N PHE A 13 -4.11 -8.17 -1.20
CA PHE A 13 -2.71 -8.13 -0.78
C PHE A 13 -1.94 -6.93 -1.35
N PHE A 14 -2.10 -6.60 -2.63
CA PHE A 14 -1.34 -5.53 -3.28
C PHE A 14 -2.03 -4.17 -3.27
N PHE A 15 -3.36 -4.13 -3.27
CA PHE A 15 -4.17 -2.90 -3.37
C PHE A 15 -5.46 -3.03 -2.55
N PRO A 16 -5.42 -2.99 -1.21
CA PRO A 16 -6.61 -3.09 -0.37
C PRO A 16 -7.56 -1.87 -0.50
N TYR A 17 -7.36 -1.04 -1.50
CA TYR A 17 -8.07 0.20 -1.71
C TYR A 17 -9.30 -0.03 -2.58
N SER A 18 -10.49 0.12 -1.98
CA SER A 18 -11.75 0.23 -2.72
C SER A 18 -12.05 1.67 -3.16
N GLY A 19 -11.21 2.65 -2.78
CA GLY A 19 -11.45 4.08 -3.06
C GLY A 19 -12.47 4.76 -2.15
N GLU A 20 -13.25 4.01 -1.37
CA GLU A 20 -14.37 4.57 -0.61
C GLU A 20 -14.07 4.75 0.90
N VAL A 21 -13.04 4.09 1.44
CA VAL A 21 -12.76 4.07 2.88
C VAL A 21 -11.25 4.16 3.14
N ALA A 22 -10.86 4.98 4.13
CA ALA A 22 -9.47 5.09 4.57
C ALA A 22 -8.96 3.74 5.10
N LEU A 23 -7.70 3.41 4.81
CA LEU A 23 -7.11 2.18 5.34
C LEU A 23 -7.03 2.26 6.86
N THR A 24 -7.51 1.21 7.52
CA THR A 24 -7.28 1.03 8.96
C THR A 24 -5.79 0.85 9.23
N ARG A 25 -5.32 1.23 10.43
CA ARG A 25 -3.89 1.13 10.81
C ARG A 25 -3.32 -0.28 10.58
N SER A 26 -4.12 -1.33 10.86
CA SER A 26 -3.73 -2.73 10.64
C SER A 26 -3.60 -3.10 9.16
N GLN A 27 -4.44 -2.54 8.28
CA GLN A 27 -4.32 -2.73 6.83
C GLN A 27 -3.11 -1.99 6.26
N GLY A 28 -2.82 -0.77 6.73
CA GLY A 28 -1.63 -0.03 6.34
C GLY A 28 -0.33 -0.76 6.70
N VAL A 29 -0.24 -1.27 7.94
CA VAL A 29 0.92 -2.07 8.37
C VAL A 29 1.07 -3.35 7.54
N ARG A 30 -0.03 -4.02 7.20
CA ARG A 30 0.01 -5.20 6.32
C ARG A 30 0.55 -4.88 4.93
N VAL A 31 0.15 -3.76 4.32
CA VAL A 31 0.68 -3.34 3.01
C VAL A 31 2.17 -3.06 3.10
N ILE A 32 2.61 -2.33 4.14
CA ILE A 32 4.02 -2.01 4.36
C ILE A 32 4.85 -3.29 4.51
N ILE A 33 4.42 -4.23 5.35
CA ILE A 33 5.11 -5.52 5.54
C ILE A 33 5.10 -6.34 4.25
N THR A 34 3.98 -6.38 3.54
CA THR A 34 3.87 -7.13 2.28
C THR A 34 4.84 -6.59 1.26
N TRP A 35 4.91 -5.27 1.06
CA TRP A 35 5.84 -4.66 0.11
C TRP A 35 7.29 -4.80 0.56
N ALA A 36 7.57 -4.55 1.84
CA ALA A 36 8.90 -4.67 2.41
C ALA A 36 9.47 -6.10 2.33
N LEU A 37 8.62 -7.13 2.24
CA LEU A 37 9.06 -8.52 2.12
C LEU A 37 8.98 -9.06 0.69
N SER A 38 7.95 -8.70 -0.09
CA SER A 38 7.73 -9.32 -1.40
C SER A 38 8.83 -9.00 -2.40
N PHE A 39 9.27 -7.73 -2.47
CA PHE A 39 10.32 -7.32 -3.40
C PHE A 39 11.70 -7.91 -3.03
N PRO A 40 12.15 -7.82 -1.77
CA PRO A 40 13.43 -8.41 -1.38
C PRO A 40 13.42 -9.93 -1.46
N LEU A 41 12.27 -10.60 -1.31
CA LEU A 41 12.16 -12.05 -1.46
C LEU A 41 12.46 -12.49 -2.90
N VAL A 42 11.94 -11.76 -3.91
CA VAL A 42 12.24 -12.05 -5.32
C VAL A 42 13.72 -11.86 -5.62
N PHE A 43 14.32 -10.80 -5.06
CA PHE A 43 15.76 -10.55 -5.18
C PHE A 43 16.59 -11.64 -4.51
N LEU A 44 16.22 -12.07 -3.30
CA LEU A 44 16.85 -13.17 -2.57
C LEU A 44 16.79 -14.50 -3.34
N LEU A 45 15.65 -14.81 -3.96
CA LEU A 45 15.50 -16.01 -4.78
C LEU A 45 16.44 -15.97 -5.99
N GLY A 46 16.53 -14.83 -6.67
CA GLY A 46 17.49 -14.63 -7.76
C GLY A 46 18.95 -14.76 -7.31
N ALA A 47 19.28 -14.16 -6.16
CA ALA A 47 20.61 -14.25 -5.57
C ALA A 47 20.99 -15.69 -5.18
N LEU A 48 20.05 -16.47 -4.64
CA LEU A 48 20.25 -17.87 -4.28
C LEU A 48 20.54 -18.76 -5.49
N LEU A 49 19.96 -18.45 -6.65
CA LEU A 49 20.24 -19.17 -7.90
C LEU A 49 21.67 -18.90 -8.43
N ILE A 50 22.22 -17.72 -8.15
CA ILE A 50 23.55 -17.30 -8.60
C ILE A 50 24.64 -17.76 -7.61
N ALA A 51 24.31 -17.83 -6.31
CA ALA A 51 25.20 -18.24 -5.23
C ALA A 51 26.08 -19.49 -5.50
N PRO A 52 25.57 -20.60 -6.08
CA PRO A 52 26.39 -21.80 -6.31
C PRO A 52 27.40 -21.65 -7.46
N PHE A 53 27.22 -20.67 -8.36
CA PHE A 53 28.13 -20.44 -9.49
C PHE A 53 29.28 -19.49 -9.13
N LEU A 54 29.28 -18.91 -7.93
CA LEU A 54 30.31 -18.01 -7.46
C LEU A 54 31.55 -18.78 -6.94
N PRO A 55 32.77 -18.32 -7.26
CA PRO A 55 33.99 -18.85 -6.65
C PRO A 55 33.94 -18.78 -5.13
N ILE A 56 34.43 -19.81 -4.44
CA ILE A 56 34.42 -19.91 -2.96
C ILE A 56 35.02 -18.67 -2.29
N GLY A 57 36.12 -18.13 -2.84
CA GLY A 57 36.76 -16.91 -2.31
C GLY A 57 35.94 -15.62 -2.47
N SER A 58 34.88 -15.63 -3.28
CA SER A 58 33.99 -14.49 -3.51
C SER A 58 32.66 -14.58 -2.76
N GLN A 59 32.32 -15.74 -2.19
CA GLN A 59 31.05 -15.96 -1.49
C GLN A 59 30.88 -15.03 -0.29
N GLN A 60 31.93 -14.77 0.50
CA GLN A 60 31.83 -13.88 1.66
C GLN A 60 31.46 -12.44 1.25
N ARG A 61 32.06 -11.93 0.17
CA ARG A 61 31.72 -10.59 -0.37
C ARG A 61 30.31 -10.56 -0.94
N PHE A 62 29.91 -11.63 -1.62
CA PHE A 62 28.55 -11.79 -2.13
C PHE A 62 27.51 -11.74 -1.02
N TRP A 63 27.67 -12.50 0.07
CA TRP A 63 26.75 -12.49 1.20
C TRP A 63 26.69 -11.15 1.93
N LEU A 64 27.83 -10.46 2.07
CA LEU A 64 27.87 -9.10 2.63
C LEU A 64 27.09 -8.11 1.76
N LEU A 65 27.31 -8.12 0.45
CA LEU A 65 26.57 -7.28 -0.49
C LEU A 65 25.08 -7.62 -0.51
N LEU A 66 24.74 -8.91 -0.53
CA LEU A 66 23.36 -9.37 -0.52
C LEU A 66 22.63 -8.88 0.74
N THR A 67 23.25 -8.99 1.90
CA THR A 67 22.66 -8.52 3.16
C THR A 67 22.48 -7.00 3.16
N GLY A 68 23.48 -6.26 2.68
CA GLY A 68 23.41 -4.79 2.58
C GLY A 68 22.31 -4.32 1.62
N VAL A 69 22.25 -4.91 0.43
CA VAL A 69 21.22 -4.60 -0.59
C VAL A 69 19.84 -4.97 -0.09
N THR A 70 19.65 -6.19 0.42
CA THR A 70 18.36 -6.65 0.96
C THR A 70 17.88 -5.74 2.10
N GLY A 71 18.78 -5.36 3.02
CA GLY A 71 18.47 -4.42 4.09
C GLY A 71 18.04 -3.04 3.57
N GLY A 72 18.75 -2.51 2.57
CA GLY A 72 18.42 -1.25 1.92
C GLY A 72 17.07 -1.29 1.18
N GLU A 73 16.79 -2.38 0.47
CA GLU A 73 15.52 -2.59 -0.24
C GLU A 73 14.33 -2.65 0.73
N ILE A 74 14.46 -3.35 1.86
CA ILE A 74 13.41 -3.40 2.89
C ILE A 74 13.04 -1.99 3.35
N ILE A 75 14.05 -1.15 3.61
CA ILE A 75 13.84 0.24 4.03
C ILE A 75 13.20 1.06 2.90
N LEU A 76 13.71 0.95 1.67
CA LEU A 76 13.22 1.70 0.53
C LEU A 76 11.77 1.35 0.18
N PHE A 77 11.46 0.07 0.00
CA PHE A 77 10.11 -0.40 -0.32
C PHE A 77 9.15 -0.22 0.85
N GLY A 78 9.63 -0.38 2.08
CA GLY A 78 8.85 -0.10 3.28
C GLY A 78 8.45 1.39 3.38
N ALA A 79 9.40 2.31 3.17
CA ALA A 79 9.15 3.74 3.16
C ALA A 79 8.21 4.15 2.01
N MET A 80 8.38 3.56 0.82
CA MET A 80 7.51 3.81 -0.32
C MET A 80 6.07 3.33 -0.05
N ALA A 81 5.91 2.14 0.52
CA ALA A 81 4.60 1.62 0.91
C ALA A 81 3.94 2.50 1.99
N TRP A 82 4.72 2.99 2.96
CA TRP A 82 4.24 3.93 3.97
C TRP A 82 3.75 5.24 3.34
N PHE A 83 4.53 5.80 2.41
CA PHE A 83 4.16 7.01 1.67
C PHE A 83 2.87 6.83 0.87
N VAL A 84 2.73 5.69 0.18
CA VAL A 84 1.51 5.35 -0.55
C VAL A 84 0.31 5.27 0.39
N VAL A 85 0.43 4.59 1.53
CA VAL A 85 -0.65 4.52 2.54
C VAL A 85 -1.00 5.91 3.07
N PHE A 86 -0.02 6.77 3.29
CA PHE A 86 -0.22 8.13 3.77
C PHE A 86 -1.01 8.98 2.78
N ILE A 87 -0.55 9.08 1.53
CA ILE A 87 -1.23 9.85 0.46
C ILE A 87 -2.63 9.31 0.21
N THR A 88 -2.79 7.99 0.22
CA THR A 88 -4.08 7.32 0.04
C THR A 88 -5.08 7.75 1.11
N ASN A 89 -4.68 7.69 2.38
CA ASN A 89 -5.54 8.11 3.49
C ASN A 89 -5.87 9.62 3.46
N GLN A 90 -4.92 10.44 3.01
CA GLN A 90 -5.14 11.88 2.84
C GLN A 90 -6.16 12.16 1.73
N SER A 91 -6.09 11.43 0.62
CA SER A 91 -7.02 11.57 -0.50
C SER A 91 -8.47 11.23 -0.10
N VAL A 92 -8.69 10.18 0.71
CA VAL A 92 -10.02 9.83 1.22
C VAL A 92 -10.57 10.94 2.10
N ARG A 93 -9.75 11.51 3.00
CA ARG A 93 -10.20 12.61 3.88
C ARG A 93 -10.66 13.82 3.06
N LEU A 94 -9.92 14.19 2.01
CA LEU A 94 -10.31 15.30 1.14
C LEU A 94 -11.62 15.02 0.40
N GLN A 95 -11.83 13.78 -0.07
CA GLN A 95 -13.08 13.39 -0.72
C GLN A 95 -14.27 13.38 0.25
N GLN A 96 -14.06 12.97 1.50
CA GLN A 96 -15.09 13.01 2.54
C GLN A 96 -15.51 14.44 2.86
N ILE A 97 -14.54 15.35 3.06
CA ILE A 97 -14.81 16.78 3.29
C ILE A 97 -15.59 17.39 2.11
N GLN A 98 -15.20 17.09 0.87
CA GLN A 98 -15.93 17.57 -0.31
C GLN A 98 -17.37 17.03 -0.39
N LYS A 99 -17.60 15.77 -0.01
CA LYS A 99 -18.94 15.18 0.04
C LYS A 99 -19.80 15.82 1.13
N GLU A 100 -19.23 16.09 2.31
CA GLU A 100 -19.91 16.78 3.40
C GLU A 100 -20.28 18.23 3.04
N GLN A 101 -19.38 18.97 2.39
CA GLN A 101 -19.66 20.33 1.92
C GLN A 101 -20.78 20.38 0.87
N LYS A 102 -20.78 19.43 -0.08
CA LYS A 102 -21.87 19.31 -1.08
C LYS A 102 -23.20 18.94 -0.43
N ALA A 103 -23.21 18.06 0.57
CA ALA A 103 -24.41 17.72 1.33
C ALA A 103 -24.93 18.91 2.16
N ALA A 104 -24.04 19.70 2.77
CA ALA A 104 -24.39 20.91 3.51
C ALA A 104 -24.97 22.02 2.59
N GLN A 105 -24.38 22.24 1.41
CA GLN A 105 -24.93 23.17 0.40
C GLN A 105 -26.29 22.71 -0.14
N SER A 106 -26.47 21.40 -0.36
CA SER A 106 -27.76 20.82 -0.75
C SER A 106 -28.85 21.03 0.32
N SER A 107 -28.48 20.87 1.59
CA SER A 107 -29.40 21.08 2.72
C SER A 107 -29.81 22.55 2.85
N SER A 108 -28.84 23.46 2.75
CA SER A 108 -29.06 24.92 2.79
C SER A 108 -30.00 25.43 1.70
N ASN A 109 -29.99 24.84 0.49
CA ASN A 109 -30.91 25.22 -0.59
C ASN A 109 -32.31 24.63 -0.45
N SER A 110 -32.52 23.61 0.39
CA SER A 110 -33.82 22.94 0.55
C SER A 110 -34.68 23.54 1.68
N GLY A 111 -34.07 24.26 2.63
CA GLY A 111 -34.77 24.87 3.77
C GLY A 111 -35.57 26.15 3.47
N GLY A 112 -35.41 26.74 2.27
CA GLY A 112 -36.06 27.99 1.88
C GLY A 112 -37.41 27.84 1.15
N ARG A 113 -37.93 26.62 0.95
CA ARG A 113 -39.08 26.36 0.08
C ARG A 113 -40.40 26.02 0.79
N TYR A 114 -40.45 26.14 2.13
CA TYR A 114 -41.69 26.05 2.90
C TYR A 114 -41.90 27.35 3.69
N GLY A 115 -42.28 28.40 2.97
CA GLY A 115 -42.54 29.72 3.53
C GLY A 115 -43.44 30.53 2.60
N SER A 116 -44.72 30.17 2.58
CA SER A 116 -45.87 31.02 2.21
C SER A 116 -47.15 30.25 2.47
#